data_AF-A0A7Y1TB56-F1
#
_entry.id   AF-A0A7Y1TB56-F1
#
_cell.length_a   1.000
_cell.length_b   1.000
_cell.length_c   1.000
_cell.angle_alpha   90.00
_cell.angle_beta   90.00
_cell.angle_gamma   90.00
#
_symmetry.space_group_name_H-M   'P 1'
#
loop_
_entity.id
_entity.type
_entity.pdbx_description
1 polymer ?
#
loop_
_entity_poly.entity_id
_entity_poly.type
_entity_poly.pdbx_seq_one_letter_code
_entity_poly.pdbx_strand_id
1 'polypeptide(L)'
;MANSQDALKKSAAMAAMEHIKPRLENNSVVGVGTGSTVNFFIDALAEHKHLFGSAVSSSQASTERLQAHGIKVLDLNDVNELEYYVDGADESNDNLQLIKGGGAALT
;
A
#
# COMPACT_ATOMS: atom_id res chain seq x y z
N MET A 1 12.98 22.45 1.39
CA MET A 1 13.29 21.30 2.27
C MET A 1 12.09 20.37 2.22
N ALA A 2 12.28 19.06 2.05
CA ALA A 2 11.15 18.14 2.16
C ALA A 2 10.49 18.34 3.54
N ASN A 3 9.16 18.43 3.58
CA ASN A 3 8.42 18.58 4.83
C ASN A 3 8.79 17.41 5.76
N SER A 4 9.09 17.69 7.04
CA SER A 4 9.49 16.67 8.03
C SER A 4 8.51 15.49 8.06
N GLN A 5 7.21 15.79 7.93
CA GLN A 5 6.17 14.77 7.89
C GLN A 5 6.26 13.86 6.67
N ASP A 6 6.59 14.39 5.49
CA ASP A 6 6.73 13.57 4.27
C ASP A 6 7.96 12.65 4.36
N ALA A 7 9.03 13.13 5.01
CA ALA A 7 10.19 12.27 5.30
C ALA A 7 9.80 11.09 6.22
N LEU A 8 8.96 11.33 7.23
CA LEU A 8 8.45 10.28 8.10
C LEU A 8 7.49 9.32 7.38
N LYS A 9 6.58 9.84 6.54
CA LYS A 9 5.70 9.02 5.70
C LYS A 9 6.50 8.11 4.77
N LYS A 10 7.53 8.66 4.12
CA LYS A 10 8.44 7.90 3.28
C LYS A 10 9.19 6.84 4.10
N SER A 11 9.68 7.19 5.29
CA SER A 11 10.34 6.23 6.18
C SER A 11 9.43 5.06 6.56
N ALA A 12 8.18 5.32 6.91
CA ALA A 12 7.20 4.28 7.24
C ALA A 12 6.88 3.39 6.03
N ALA A 13 6.71 3.98 4.84
CA ALA A 13 6.51 3.25 3.60
C ALA A 13 7.69 2.32 3.25
N MET A 14 8.93 2.80 3.37
CA MET A 14 10.12 1.98 3.15
C MET A 14 10.21 0.84 4.17
N ALA A 15 9.87 1.10 5.44
CA ALA A 15 9.86 0.07 6.48
C ALA A 15 8.81 -1.02 6.19
N ALA A 16 7.62 -0.64 5.73
CA ALA A 16 6.59 -1.61 5.31
C ALA A 16 7.07 -2.45 4.13
N MET A 17 7.72 -1.84 3.12
CA MET A 17 8.27 -2.57 1.98
C MET A 17 9.33 -3.60 2.43
N GLU A 18 10.30 -3.18 3.24
CA GLU A 18 11.34 -4.10 3.76
C GLU A 18 10.75 -5.21 4.65
N HIS A 19 9.64 -4.95 5.33
CA HIS A 19 8.95 -5.97 6.13
C HIS A 19 8.32 -7.06 5.26
N ILE A 20 7.62 -6.68 4.18
CA ILE A 20 6.87 -7.65 3.35
C ILE A 20 7.75 -8.34 2.30
N LYS A 21 8.78 -7.65 1.79
CA LYS A 21 9.65 -8.10 0.68
C LYS A 21 10.18 -9.53 0.84
N PRO A 22 10.63 -9.99 2.03
CA PRO A 22 11.15 -11.35 2.18
C PRO A 22 10.10 -12.46 2.04
N ARG A 23 8.81 -12.11 2.10
CA ARG A 23 7.69 -13.07 1.97
C ARG A 23 6.99 -13.01 0.61
N LEU A 24 7.35 -12.07 -0.26
CA LEU A 24 6.75 -11.96 -1.58
C LEU A 24 7.24 -13.06 -2.53
N GLU A 25 6.29 -13.66 -3.23
CA GLU A 25 6.47 -14.66 -4.28
C GLU A 25 5.82 -14.17 -5.59
N ASN A 26 6.21 -14.74 -6.73
CA ASN A 26 5.73 -14.31 -8.05
C ASN A 26 4.20 -14.34 -8.23
N ASN A 27 3.47 -15.11 -7.41
CA ASN A 27 2.01 -15.19 -7.41
C ASN A 27 1.35 -14.38 -6.28
N SER A 28 2.13 -13.74 -5.40
CA SER A 28 1.61 -12.94 -4.29
C SER A 28 0.73 -11.81 -4.81
N VAL A 29 -0.35 -11.55 -4.08
CA VAL A 29 -1.23 -10.41 -4.29
C VAL A 29 -1.10 -9.47 -3.10
N VAL A 30 -0.71 -8.22 -3.34
CA VAL A 30 -0.51 -7.22 -2.28
C VAL A 30 -1.75 -6.33 -2.19
N GLY A 31 -2.38 -6.27 -1.02
CA GLY A 31 -3.42 -5.30 -0.72
C GLY A 31 -2.82 -3.92 -0.45
N VAL A 32 -3.33 -2.90 -1.13
CA VAL A 32 -2.82 -1.53 -1.09
C VAL A 32 -3.94 -0.57 -0.72
N GLY A 33 -3.70 0.19 0.35
CA GLY A 33 -4.62 1.18 0.87
C GLY A 33 -4.66 2.50 0.09
N THR A 34 -4.99 3.59 0.76
CA THR A 34 -5.15 4.91 0.12
C THR A 34 -4.59 6.05 0.98
N GLY A 35 -3.95 7.03 0.34
CA GLY A 35 -3.55 8.29 0.96
C GLY A 35 -2.07 8.64 0.77
N SER A 36 -1.67 9.80 1.29
CA SER A 36 -0.32 10.35 1.04
C SER A 36 0.83 9.46 1.51
N THR A 37 0.66 8.72 2.60
CA THR A 37 1.66 7.72 3.05
C THR A 37 1.71 6.52 2.11
N VAL A 38 0.54 6.03 1.68
CA VAL A 38 0.43 4.89 0.77
C VAL A 38 1.01 5.21 -0.61
N ASN A 39 0.95 6.46 -1.06
CA ASN A 39 1.60 6.87 -2.30
C ASN A 39 3.12 6.60 -2.30
N PHE A 40 3.80 6.84 -1.17
CA PHE A 40 5.22 6.49 -1.02
C PHE A 40 5.43 4.98 -1.00
N PHE A 41 4.50 4.23 -0.41
CA PHE A 41 4.56 2.77 -0.42
C PHE A 41 4.38 2.20 -1.84
N ILE A 42 3.45 2.74 -2.62
CA ILE A 42 3.26 2.36 -4.04
C ILE A 42 4.55 2.63 -4.83
N ASP A 43 5.22 3.76 -4.59
CA ASP A 43 6.48 4.07 -5.27
C ASP A 43 7.59 3.06 -4.91
N ALA A 44 7.72 2.70 -3.63
CA ALA A 44 8.66 1.68 -3.18
C ALA A 44 8.33 0.28 -3.72
N LEU A 45 7.04 -0.07 -3.76
CA LEU A 45 6.55 -1.34 -4.28
C LEU A 45 6.85 -1.48 -5.79
N ALA A 46 6.76 -0.37 -6.54
CA ALA A 46 7.05 -0.34 -7.98
C ALA A 46 8.51 -0.71 -8.31
N GLU A 47 9.47 -0.35 -7.45
CA GLU A 47 10.88 -0.75 -7.59
C GLU A 47 11.08 -2.27 -7.48
N HIS A 48 10.10 -2.96 -6.88
CA HIS A 48 10.11 -4.39 -6.59
C HIS A 48 8.97 -5.17 -7.26
N LYS A 49 8.34 -4.59 -8.29
CA LYS A 49 7.19 -5.20 -9.01
C LYS A 49 7.45 -6.55 -9.68
N HIS A 50 8.70 -6.97 -9.76
CA HIS A 50 9.09 -8.29 -10.28
C HIS A 50 9.06 -9.39 -9.21
N LEU A 51 8.85 -9.04 -7.94
CA LEU A 51 8.82 -9.98 -6.82
C LEU A 51 7.40 -10.48 -6.48
N PHE A 52 6.36 -9.90 -7.08
CA PHE A 52 4.97 -10.26 -6.83
C PHE A 52 4.13 -10.24 -8.10
N GLY A 53 2.94 -10.86 -8.05
CA GLY A 53 2.11 -11.06 -9.23
C GLY A 53 1.17 -9.90 -9.54
N SER A 54 0.51 -9.36 -8.51
CA SER A 54 -0.49 -8.29 -8.68
C SER A 54 -0.81 -7.57 -7.36
N ALA A 55 -1.63 -6.52 -7.44
CA ALA A 55 -2.15 -5.80 -6.30
C ALA A 55 -3.69 -5.74 -6.32
N VAL A 56 -4.28 -5.55 -5.15
CA VAL A 56 -5.67 -5.08 -4.99
C VAL A 56 -5.60 -3.70 -4.34
N SER A 57 -6.47 -2.78 -4.77
CA SER A 57 -6.45 -1.39 -4.35
C SER A 57 -7.74 -1.00 -3.62
N SER A 58 -7.63 -0.17 -2.57
CA SER A 58 -8.79 0.32 -1.82
C SER A 58 -9.42 1.61 -2.39
N SER A 59 -8.90 2.16 -3.49
CA SER A 59 -9.50 3.31 -4.17
C SER A 59 -9.11 3.43 -5.63
N GLN A 60 -9.88 4.22 -6.39
CA GLN A 60 -9.55 4.58 -7.77
C GLN A 60 -8.20 5.32 -7.87
N ALA A 61 -7.89 6.20 -6.91
CA ALA A 61 -6.62 6.95 -6.92
C ALA A 61 -5.41 6.02 -6.75
N SER A 62 -5.49 5.05 -5.84
CA SER A 62 -4.44 4.03 -5.67
C SER A 62 -4.34 3.11 -6.89
N THR A 63 -5.47 2.73 -7.49
CA THR A 63 -5.52 1.92 -8.73
C THR A 63 -4.79 2.63 -9.87
N GLU A 64 -5.09 3.91 -10.11
CA GLU A 64 -4.45 4.70 -11.16
C GLU A 64 -2.94 4.83 -10.94
N ARG A 65 -2.50 5.05 -9.69
CA ARG A 65 -1.07 5.14 -9.36
C ARG A 65 -0.34 3.81 -9.57
N LEU A 66 -0.93 2.69 -9.15
CA LEU A 66 -0.38 1.34 -9.36
C LEU A 66 -0.24 1.03 -10.85
N GLN A 67 -1.28 1.31 -11.63
CA GLN A 67 -1.28 1.10 -13.09
C GLN A 67 -0.26 2.00 -13.80
N ALA A 68 -0.09 3.25 -13.36
CA ALA A 68 0.93 4.14 -13.90
C ALA A 68 2.37 3.61 -13.70
N HIS A 69 2.60 2.81 -12.65
CA HIS A 69 3.86 2.10 -12.41
C HIS A 69 3.97 0.75 -13.13
N GLY A 70 2.93 0.35 -13.87
CA GLY A 70 2.83 -0.91 -14.57
C GLY A 70 2.62 -2.11 -13.65
N ILE A 71 1.99 -1.91 -12.50
CA ILE A 71 1.59 -2.99 -11.59
C ILE A 71 0.19 -3.46 -12.01
N LYS A 72 0.03 -4.79 -12.16
CA LYS A 72 -1.27 -5.40 -12.44
C LYS A 72 -2.20 -5.22 -11.24
N VAL A 73 -3.38 -4.66 -11.45
CA VAL A 73 -4.42 -4.51 -10.42
C VAL A 73 -5.54 -5.50 -10.70
N LEU A 74 -5.98 -6.23 -9.68
CA LEU A 74 -7.10 -7.17 -9.72
C LEU A 74 -8.30 -6.62 -8.93
N ASP A 75 -9.49 -7.10 -9.26
CA ASP A 75 -10.66 -6.93 -8.40
C ASP A 75 -10.51 -7.85 -7.17
N LEU A 76 -10.95 -7.39 -6.00
CA LEU A 76 -10.85 -8.18 -4.77
C LEU A 76 -11.64 -9.50 -4.88
N ASN A 77 -12.74 -9.53 -5.64
CA ASN A 77 -13.54 -10.74 -5.84
C ASN A 77 -12.82 -11.81 -6.66
N ASP A 78 -11.77 -11.44 -7.39
CA ASP A 78 -10.96 -12.37 -8.20
C ASP A 78 -9.75 -12.93 -7.42
N VAL A 79 -9.63 -12.60 -6.13
CA VAL A 79 -8.48 -12.96 -5.28
C VAL A 79 -8.94 -13.80 -4.09
N ASN A 80 -8.33 -14.98 -3.92
CA ASN A 80 -8.67 -15.89 -2.82
C ASN A 80 -8.06 -15.46 -1.48
N GLU A 81 -6.86 -14.90 -1.49
CA GLU A 81 -6.12 -14.54 -0.27
C GLU A 81 -5.20 -13.34 -0.51
N LEU A 82 -5.10 -12.47 0.50
CA LEU A 82 -4.15 -11.36 0.58
C LEU A 82 -3.26 -11.58 1.81
N GLU A 83 -1.97 -11.86 1.60
CA GLU A 83 -1.05 -12.04 2.73
C GLU A 83 -0.81 -10.72 3.48
N TYR A 84 -0.78 -9.60 2.75
CA TYR A 84 -0.61 -8.26 3.32
C TYR A 84 -1.63 -7.28 2.77
N TYR A 85 -2.08 -6.40 3.67
CA TYR A 85 -2.74 -5.16 3.34
C TYR A 85 -1.97 -4.01 3.99
N VAL A 86 -1.40 -3.11 3.18
CA VAL A 86 -0.60 -1.96 3.65
C VAL A 86 -1.37 -0.68 3.43
N ASP A 87 -1.64 0.03 4.52
CA ASP A 87 -2.45 1.25 4.52
C ASP A 87 -2.00 2.23 5.60
N GLY A 88 -2.41 3.49 5.46
CA GLY A 88 -2.27 4.51 6.51
C GLY A 88 -3.43 4.51 7.50
N ALA A 89 -3.35 5.35 8.52
CA ALA A 89 -4.46 5.70 9.40
C ALA A 89 -4.43 7.20 9.70
N ASP A 90 -5.59 7.76 10.03
CA ASP A 90 -5.70 9.15 10.48
C ASP A 90 -5.23 9.25 11.94
N GLU A 91 -5.66 8.29 12.78
CA GLU A 91 -5.22 8.14 14.17
C GLU A 91 -5.03 6.66 14.53
N SER A 92 -4.15 6.39 15.49
CA SER A 92 -3.90 5.05 16.05
C SER A 92 -3.64 5.16 17.55
N ASN A 93 -4.05 4.15 18.32
CA ASN A 93 -3.71 4.03 19.73
C ASN A 93 -2.74 2.86 19.98
N ASP A 94 -2.26 2.72 21.22
CA ASP A 94 -1.28 1.68 21.61
C ASP A 94 -1.80 0.24 21.43
N ASN A 95 -3.11 0.05 21.25
CA ASN A 95 -3.74 -1.24 20.97
C ASN A 95 -3.95 -1.50 19.48
N LEU A 96 -3.41 -0.66 18.59
CA LEU A 96 -3.55 -0.72 17.14
C LEU A 96 -5.00 -0.56 16.64
N GLN A 97 -5.88 0.06 17.43
CA GLN A 97 -7.20 0.48 16.96
C GLN A 97 -7.04 1.77 16.17
N LEU A 98 -7.69 1.85 15.02
CA LEU A 98 -7.45 2.89 14.03
C LEU A 98 -8.70 3.72 13.77
N ILE A 99 -8.53 5.02 13.60
CA ILE A 99 -9.49 5.86 12.89
C ILE A 99 -8.98 6.02 11.46
N LYS A 100 -9.87 5.75 10.51
CA LYS A 100 -9.62 5.84 9.07
C LYS A 100 -10.81 6.50 8.39
N GLY A 101 -10.56 7.12 7.25
CA GLY A 101 -11.60 7.66 6.38
C GLY A 101 -11.46 9.15 6.08
N GLY A 102 -10.45 9.84 6.64
CA GLY A 102 -10.15 11.23 6.30
C GLY A 102 -9.87 11.44 4.81
N GLY A 103 -9.41 10.40 4.11
CA GLY A 103 -9.22 10.36 2.66
C GLY A 103 -10.43 9.89 1.82
N ALA A 104 -11.61 9.72 2.42
CA ALA A 104 -12.86 9.31 1.76
C ALA A 104 -12.82 7.96 1.01
N ALA A 105 -11.95 7.04 1.44
CA ALA A 105 -11.79 5.69 0.87
C ALA A 105 -11.82 4.61 1.96
N LEU A 106 -12.80 4.70 2.86
CA LEU A 106 -12.95 3.75 3.98
C LEU A 106 -13.58 2.41 3.54
N THR A 107 -14.40 2.42 2.49
CA THR A 107 -15.26 1.31 2.05
C THR A 107 -14.92 0.85 0.66
#